data_AF-A0A2A5D8F5-F1
#
_entry.id   AF-A0A2A5D8F5-F1
#
_cell.length_a   1.000
_cell.length_b   1.000
_cell.length_c   1.000
_cell.angle_alpha   90.00
_cell.angle_beta   90.00
_cell.angle_gamma   90.00
#
_symmetry.space_group_name_H-M   'P 1'
#
loop_
_entity.id
_entity.type
_entity.pdbx_description
1 polymer ?
#
loop_
_entity_poly.entity_id
_entity_poly.type
_entity_poly.pdbx_seq_one_letter_code
_entity_poly.pdbx_strand_id
1 'polypeptide(L)'
;MRFTHTLPLVLALGLAACSGDSKDSTPTFTDPVAAMDQADAAAASGNASTAQAGYEYAAENGDTKLKGDALFALIDLGLKNSMEDDALAAFERLKSEMPDYLNGENMVKLADTAARNVLAGAAEEFVLYAMENFPEVKDQLVKASNAIETIKNSGPNVSQSELGYVGD
;
A
#
# COMPACT_ATOMS: atom_id res chain seq x y z
N MET A 1 39.57 1.09 58.88
CA MET A 1 38.14 1.39 59.13
C MET A 1 37.48 1.72 57.80
N ARG A 2 36.34 1.06 57.55
CA ARG A 2 35.27 1.34 56.56
C ARG A 2 35.58 1.14 55.05
N PHE A 3 34.97 0.06 54.55
CA PHE A 3 34.56 -0.16 53.16
C PHE A 3 33.44 0.81 52.76
N THR A 4 33.43 1.25 51.50
CA THR A 4 32.21 1.62 50.76
C THR A 4 32.43 1.37 49.25
N HIS A 5 31.68 0.42 48.70
CA HIS A 5 31.37 0.29 47.27
C HIS A 5 30.39 1.38 46.85
N THR A 6 30.52 1.90 45.62
CA THR A 6 29.43 2.11 44.64
C THR A 6 29.98 2.70 43.33
N LEU A 7 29.90 1.94 42.23
CA LEU A 7 29.72 2.49 40.88
C LEU A 7 28.25 2.95 40.78
N PRO A 8 27.91 4.05 40.07
CA PRO A 8 27.58 3.89 38.65
C PRO A 8 27.83 5.10 37.71
N LEU A 9 28.11 4.78 36.44
CA LEU A 9 27.43 5.24 35.22
C LEU A 9 26.97 6.71 35.13
N VAL A 10 27.52 7.51 34.19
CA VAL A 10 26.71 8.37 33.30
C VAL A 10 27.39 8.47 31.93
N LEU A 11 26.66 8.00 30.92
CA LEU A 11 26.96 8.12 29.49
C LEU A 11 27.18 9.58 29.09
N ALA A 12 28.33 9.87 28.49
CA ALA A 12 28.53 11.06 27.68
C ALA A 12 28.17 10.72 26.23
N LEU A 13 26.90 10.89 25.85
CA LEU A 13 26.48 10.94 24.46
C LEU A 13 25.38 11.98 24.28
N GLY A 14 25.67 12.96 23.44
CA GLY A 14 24.70 13.62 22.58
C GLY A 14 23.76 14.64 23.23
N LEU A 15 24.24 15.87 23.35
CA LEU A 15 23.37 17.04 23.23
C LEU A 15 22.67 17.01 21.86
N ALA A 16 21.43 16.56 21.83
CA ALA A 16 20.41 17.02 20.89
C ALA A 16 19.14 17.25 21.70
N ALA A 17 19.10 18.42 22.35
CA ALA A 17 17.96 18.88 23.09
C ALA A 17 16.79 19.11 22.14
N CYS A 18 15.72 18.36 22.42
CA CYS A 18 14.31 18.71 22.30
C CYS A 18 14.00 20.17 21.90
N SER A 19 13.55 20.34 20.66
CA SER A 19 12.35 21.12 20.35
C SER A 19 11.29 20.07 19.98
N GLY A 20 10.31 19.77 20.82
CA GLY A 20 9.15 20.65 20.94
C GLY A 20 8.25 20.44 19.73
N ASP A 21 7.57 19.30 19.68
CA ASP A 21 6.29 19.11 18.97
C ASP A 21 5.80 17.70 19.32
N SER A 22 4.53 17.61 19.71
CA SER A 22 3.81 16.37 19.94
C SER A 22 3.63 15.64 18.60
N LYS A 23 4.72 15.10 18.05
CA LYS A 23 4.69 14.34 16.80
C LYS A 23 4.36 12.90 17.15
N ASP A 24 3.24 12.42 16.63
CA ASP A 24 2.98 10.99 16.48
C ASP A 24 4.29 10.34 16.02
N SER A 25 4.80 9.43 16.85
CA SER A 25 6.12 8.84 16.65
C SER A 25 6.02 7.95 15.40
N THR A 26 6.39 8.48 14.25
CA THR A 26 6.47 7.66 13.04
C THR A 26 7.46 6.53 13.31
N PRO A 27 7.14 5.29 12.91
CA PRO A 27 8.02 4.16 13.15
C PRO A 27 9.39 4.41 12.50
N THR A 28 10.48 4.13 13.22
CA THR A 28 11.84 4.24 12.67
C THR A 28 12.28 2.88 12.16
N PHE A 29 12.50 2.76 10.85
CA PHE A 29 13.01 1.55 10.21
C PHE A 29 14.50 1.67 9.90
N THR A 30 15.22 0.55 10.01
CA THR A 30 16.67 0.46 9.72
C THR A 30 17.03 -0.71 8.81
N ASP A 31 16.07 -1.61 8.56
CA ASP A 31 16.20 -2.78 7.71
C ASP A 31 14.91 -2.91 6.89
N PRO A 32 14.99 -3.00 5.55
CA PRO A 32 13.81 -2.95 4.70
C PRO A 32 12.98 -4.24 4.76
N VAL A 33 13.58 -5.40 5.05
CA VAL A 33 12.84 -6.66 5.20
C VAL A 33 12.01 -6.63 6.48
N ALA A 34 12.62 -6.23 7.60
CA ALA A 34 11.90 -6.07 8.86
C ALA A 34 10.84 -4.96 8.80
N ALA A 35 11.05 -3.92 7.99
CA ALA A 35 10.04 -2.89 7.74
C ALA A 35 8.82 -3.47 7.00
N MET A 36 9.03 -4.32 6.00
CA MET A 36 7.96 -5.04 5.30
C MET A 36 7.15 -5.92 6.26
N ASP A 37 7.81 -6.74 7.08
CA ASP A 37 7.14 -7.62 8.06
C ASP A 37 6.28 -6.82 9.07
N GLN A 38 6.81 -5.68 9.54
CA GLN A 38 6.07 -4.79 10.43
C GLN A 38 4.90 -4.09 9.73
N ALA A 39 5.07 -3.74 8.46
CA ALA A 39 4.00 -3.16 7.66
C ALA A 39 2.87 -4.15 7.42
N ASP A 40 3.18 -5.40 7.10
CA ASP A 40 2.19 -6.49 6.95
C ASP A 40 1.40 -6.69 8.25
N ALA A 41 2.08 -6.73 9.40
CA ALA A 41 1.43 -6.84 10.71
C ALA A 41 0.56 -5.62 11.03
N ALA A 42 1.00 -4.42 10.66
CA ALA A 42 0.23 -3.19 10.83
C ALA A 42 -1.02 -3.19 9.91
N ALA A 43 -0.88 -3.60 8.66
CA ALA A 43 -1.99 -3.72 7.72
C ALA A 43 -3.03 -4.73 8.22
N ALA A 44 -2.59 -5.89 8.71
CA ALA A 44 -3.46 -6.92 9.28
C ALA A 44 -4.19 -6.46 10.55
N SER A 45 -3.64 -5.48 11.29
CA SER A 45 -4.25 -4.90 12.49
C SER A 45 -5.04 -3.61 12.21
N GLY A 46 -5.15 -3.19 10.94
CA GLY A 46 -5.89 -1.98 10.54
C GLY A 46 -5.13 -0.66 10.78
N ASN A 47 -3.84 -0.72 11.09
CA ASN A 47 -3.01 0.47 11.25
C ASN A 47 -2.40 0.86 9.89
N ALA A 48 -3.20 1.51 9.05
CA ALA A 48 -2.82 1.89 7.69
C ALA A 48 -1.60 2.84 7.67
N SER A 49 -1.48 3.77 8.62
CA SER A 49 -0.35 4.71 8.66
C SER A 49 0.99 4.01 8.92
N THR A 50 1.04 3.06 9.87
CA THR A 50 2.26 2.29 10.13
C THR A 50 2.57 1.33 8.98
N ALA A 51 1.54 0.73 8.37
CA ALA A 51 1.70 -0.11 7.19
C ALA A 51 2.32 0.67 6.02
N GLN A 52 1.74 1.83 5.69
CA GLN A 52 2.22 2.72 4.65
C GLN A 52 3.68 3.11 4.86
N ALA A 53 4.04 3.59 6.06
CA ALA A 53 5.41 4.01 6.35
C ALA A 53 6.43 2.86 6.19
N GLY A 54 6.07 1.64 6.58
CA GLY A 54 6.96 0.48 6.45
C GLY A 54 7.11 0.02 5.00
N TYR A 55 6.02 -0.01 4.22
CA TYR A 55 6.10 -0.32 2.79
C TYR A 55 6.86 0.76 2.01
N GLU A 56 6.66 2.05 2.31
CA GLU A 56 7.42 3.15 1.68
C GLU A 56 8.92 2.98 1.94
N TYR A 57 9.31 2.71 3.18
CA TYR A 57 10.70 2.45 3.53
C TYR A 57 11.28 1.24 2.78
N ALA A 58 10.53 0.14 2.71
CA ALA A 58 10.93 -1.06 1.98
C ALA A 58 11.03 -0.81 0.47
N ALA A 59 10.13 -0.01 -0.11
CA ALA A 59 10.17 0.38 -1.51
C ALA A 59 11.39 1.24 -1.83
N GLU A 60 11.83 2.11 -0.92
CA GLU A 60 12.98 3.00 -1.13
C GLU A 60 14.34 2.32 -0.92
N ASN A 61 14.42 1.38 0.03
CA ASN A 61 15.69 0.83 0.52
C ASN A 61 15.87 -0.67 0.23
N GLY A 62 14.82 -1.35 -0.24
CA GLY A 62 14.85 -2.77 -0.57
C GLY A 62 15.58 -3.07 -1.87
N ASP A 63 15.89 -4.35 -2.07
CA ASP A 63 16.32 -4.85 -3.36
C ASP A 63 15.17 -4.81 -4.38
N THR A 64 15.46 -5.12 -5.65
CA THR A 64 14.48 -5.10 -6.75
C THR A 64 13.20 -5.88 -6.44
N LYS A 65 13.31 -7.05 -5.80
CA LYS A 65 12.14 -7.87 -5.50
C LYS A 65 11.33 -7.22 -4.37
N LEU A 66 12.01 -6.86 -3.29
CA LEU A 66 11.36 -6.25 -2.12
C LEU A 66 10.70 -4.91 -2.46
N LYS A 67 11.31 -4.12 -3.34
CA LYS A 67 10.72 -2.90 -3.88
C LYS A 67 9.41 -3.19 -4.62
N GLY A 68 9.41 -4.18 -5.51
CA GLY A 68 8.20 -4.59 -6.25
C GLY A 68 7.08 -5.05 -5.31
N ASP A 69 7.42 -5.92 -4.35
CA ASP A 69 6.48 -6.41 -3.32
C ASP A 69 5.90 -5.26 -2.49
N ALA A 70 6.73 -4.32 -2.05
CA ALA A 70 6.32 -3.17 -1.25
C ALA A 70 5.43 -2.19 -2.03
N LEU A 71 5.76 -1.90 -3.29
CA LEU A 71 4.91 -1.06 -4.15
C LEU A 71 3.56 -1.72 -4.41
N PHE A 72 3.52 -3.03 -4.64
CA PHE A 72 2.25 -3.75 -4.80
C PHE A 72 1.42 -3.73 -3.51
N ALA A 73 2.07 -3.88 -2.35
CA ALA A 73 1.42 -3.81 -1.04
C ALA A 73 0.86 -2.40 -0.75
N LEU A 74 1.52 -1.32 -1.18
CA LEU A 74 1.00 0.05 -1.10
C LEU A 74 -0.27 0.24 -1.94
N ILE A 75 -0.31 -0.32 -3.16
CA ILE A 75 -1.51 -0.29 -3.99
C ILE A 75 -2.67 -0.99 -3.25
N ASP A 76 -2.46 -2.23 -2.81
CA ASP A 76 -3.49 -3.01 -2.11
C ASP A 76 -3.97 -2.35 -0.81
N LEU A 77 -3.05 -1.77 -0.03
CA LEU A 77 -3.37 -1.01 1.17
C LEU A 77 -4.26 0.20 0.84
N GLY A 78 -3.91 0.96 -0.21
CA GLY A 78 -4.67 2.12 -0.65
C GLY A 78 -6.08 1.74 -1.09
N LEU A 79 -6.23 0.68 -1.90
CA LEU A 79 -7.53 0.20 -2.35
C LEU A 79 -8.43 -0.24 -1.19
N LYS A 80 -7.88 -0.97 -0.21
CA LYS A 80 -8.63 -1.47 0.96
C LYS A 80 -9.06 -0.40 1.94
N ASN A 81 -8.33 0.73 2.00
CA ASN A 81 -8.61 1.84 2.90
C ASN A 81 -9.21 3.05 2.19
N SER A 82 -9.67 2.87 0.93
CA SER A 82 -10.24 3.95 0.11
C SER A 82 -9.31 5.15 -0.09
N MET A 83 -8.00 4.93 -0.11
CA MET A 83 -6.97 5.93 -0.40
C MET A 83 -6.57 5.83 -1.88
N GLU A 84 -7.49 6.27 -2.76
CA GLU A 84 -7.38 6.07 -4.22
C GLU A 84 -6.14 6.73 -4.82
N ASP A 85 -5.86 7.98 -4.43
CA ASP A 85 -4.70 8.75 -4.92
C ASP A 85 -3.37 8.08 -4.55
N ASP A 86 -3.26 7.54 -3.33
CA ASP A 86 -2.07 6.84 -2.85
C ASP A 86 -1.87 5.51 -3.61
N ALA A 87 -2.96 4.77 -3.85
CA ALA A 87 -2.91 3.56 -4.65
C ALA A 87 -2.45 3.83 -6.09
N LEU A 88 -2.95 4.90 -6.71
CA LEU A 88 -2.55 5.32 -8.06
C LEU A 88 -1.10 5.80 -8.09
N ALA A 89 -0.64 6.57 -7.10
CA ALA A 89 0.74 7.01 -7.00
C ALA A 89 1.72 5.82 -6.88
N ALA A 90 1.38 4.82 -6.07
CA ALA A 90 2.17 3.58 -5.96
C ALA A 90 2.15 2.78 -7.27
N PHE A 91 1.01 2.73 -7.97
CA PHE A 91 0.91 2.09 -9.27
C PHE A 91 1.76 2.76 -10.35
N GLU A 92 1.77 4.09 -10.42
CA GLU A 92 2.65 4.83 -11.33
C GLU A 92 4.14 4.53 -11.09
N ARG A 93 4.53 4.44 -9.82
CA ARG A 93 5.90 4.03 -9.46
C ARG A 93 6.18 2.59 -9.88
N LEU A 94 5.25 1.67 -9.65
CA LEU A 94 5.41 0.27 -10.06
C LEU A 94 5.53 0.14 -11.59
N LYS A 95 4.68 0.84 -12.36
CA LYS A 95 4.74 0.88 -13.83
C LYS A 95 6.09 1.41 -14.35
N SER A 96 6.62 2.46 -13.73
CA SER A 96 7.82 3.15 -14.21
C SER A 96 9.13 2.50 -13.73
N GLU A 97 9.19 2.06 -12.49
CA GLU A 97 10.40 1.50 -11.88
C GLU A 97 10.49 -0.02 -12.06
N MET A 98 9.36 -0.71 -12.14
CA MET A 98 9.25 -2.17 -12.00
C MET A 98 8.20 -2.78 -12.97
N PRO A 99 8.21 -2.46 -14.28
CA PRO A 99 7.15 -2.89 -15.21
C PRO A 99 7.01 -4.42 -15.30
N ASP A 100 8.11 -5.17 -15.20
CA ASP A 100 8.11 -6.63 -15.25
C ASP A 100 7.43 -7.30 -14.05
N TYR A 101 7.13 -6.53 -12.98
CA TYR A 101 6.37 -7.02 -11.82
C TYR A 101 4.86 -7.09 -12.10
N LEU A 102 4.39 -6.39 -13.13
CA LEU A 102 2.99 -6.38 -13.54
C LEU A 102 2.73 -7.53 -14.52
N ASN A 103 1.57 -8.17 -14.35
CA ASN A 103 1.08 -9.18 -15.25
C ASN A 103 -0.45 -9.11 -15.31
N GLY A 104 -1.03 -9.77 -16.32
CA GLY A 104 -2.48 -9.73 -16.54
C GLY A 104 -3.31 -10.18 -15.32
N GLU A 105 -2.89 -11.23 -14.60
CA GLU A 105 -3.60 -11.74 -13.41
C GLU A 105 -3.65 -10.68 -12.29
N ASN A 106 -2.50 -10.09 -11.98
CA ASN A 106 -2.39 -9.03 -10.99
C ASN A 106 -3.24 -7.81 -11.37
N MET A 107 -3.25 -7.44 -12.66
CA MET A 107 -4.05 -6.31 -13.13
C MET A 107 -5.57 -6.56 -13.02
N VAL A 108 -6.03 -7.76 -13.35
CA VAL A 108 -7.44 -8.16 -13.14
C VAL A 108 -7.81 -8.04 -11.66
N LYS A 109 -6.95 -8.56 -10.77
CA LYS A 109 -7.17 -8.49 -9.33
C LYS A 109 -7.23 -7.05 -8.81
N LEU A 110 -6.34 -6.17 -9.27
CA LEU A 110 -6.33 -4.75 -8.87
C LEU A 110 -7.59 -4.03 -9.38
N ALA A 111 -7.97 -4.23 -10.65
CA ALA A 111 -9.19 -3.65 -11.23
C ALA A 111 -10.45 -4.09 -10.47
N ASP A 112 -10.59 -5.39 -10.20
CA ASP A 112 -11.72 -5.93 -9.43
C ASP A 112 -11.74 -5.39 -8.00
N THR A 113 -10.58 -5.31 -7.35
CA THR A 113 -10.48 -4.80 -5.97
C THR A 113 -10.86 -3.32 -5.91
N ALA A 114 -10.39 -2.51 -6.84
CA ALA A 114 -10.76 -1.09 -6.93
C ALA A 114 -12.25 -0.92 -7.20
N ALA A 115 -12.81 -1.67 -8.15
CA ALA A 115 -14.23 -1.62 -8.48
C ALA A 115 -15.11 -2.04 -7.29
N ARG A 116 -14.75 -3.10 -6.56
CA ARG A 116 -15.44 -3.49 -5.32
C ARG A 116 -15.40 -2.39 -4.28
N ASN A 117 -14.27 -1.69 -4.13
CA ASN A 117 -14.16 -0.59 -3.17
C ASN A 117 -14.74 0.73 -3.69
N VAL A 118 -15.46 0.70 -4.82
CA VAL A 118 -16.13 1.87 -5.42
C VAL A 118 -15.13 2.97 -5.84
N LEU A 119 -13.89 2.58 -6.13
CA LEU A 119 -12.79 3.45 -6.55
C LEU A 119 -12.71 3.46 -8.08
N ALA A 120 -13.63 4.20 -8.70
CA ALA A 120 -13.82 4.15 -10.15
C ALA A 120 -12.60 4.65 -10.95
N GLY A 121 -11.84 5.61 -10.43
CA GLY A 121 -10.66 6.15 -11.10
C GLY A 121 -9.52 5.14 -11.12
N ALA A 122 -9.20 4.53 -9.98
CA ALA A 122 -8.22 3.46 -9.89
C ALA A 122 -8.63 2.24 -10.71
N ALA A 123 -9.90 1.81 -10.62
CA ALA A 123 -10.40 0.68 -11.40
C ALA A 123 -10.27 0.94 -12.91
N GLU A 124 -10.61 2.13 -13.39
CA GLU A 124 -10.47 2.51 -14.79
C GLU A 124 -9.01 2.52 -15.25
N GLU A 125 -8.10 3.13 -14.48
CA GLU A 125 -6.67 3.15 -14.78
C GLU A 125 -6.10 1.73 -14.89
N PHE A 126 -6.45 0.84 -13.96
CA PHE A 126 -6.01 -0.56 -14.01
C PHE A 126 -6.56 -1.31 -15.22
N VAL A 127 -7.85 -1.13 -15.54
CA VAL A 127 -8.46 -1.74 -16.73
C VAL A 127 -7.79 -1.25 -18.01
N LEU A 128 -7.58 0.06 -18.15
CA LEU A 128 -6.97 0.64 -19.35
C LEU A 128 -5.55 0.12 -19.54
N TYR A 129 -4.73 0.15 -18.48
CA TYR A 129 -3.37 -0.37 -18.52
C TYR A 129 -3.36 -1.87 -18.88
N ALA A 130 -4.27 -2.66 -18.30
CA ALA A 130 -4.38 -4.08 -18.57
C ALA A 130 -4.79 -4.39 -20.01
N MET A 131 -5.75 -3.65 -20.57
CA MET A 131 -6.17 -3.83 -21.96
C MET A 131 -5.06 -3.48 -22.96
N GLU A 132 -4.22 -2.51 -22.63
CA GLU A 132 -3.09 -2.09 -23.48
C GLU A 132 -1.93 -3.08 -23.43
N ASN A 133 -1.58 -3.58 -22.23
CA ASN A 133 -0.34 -4.33 -22.02
C ASN A 133 -0.55 -5.86 -21.92
N PHE A 134 -1.75 -6.30 -21.54
CA PHE A 134 -2.10 -7.71 -21.30
C PHE A 134 -3.42 -8.07 -22.02
N PRO A 135 -3.47 -7.99 -23.36
CA PRO A 135 -4.72 -8.16 -24.11
C PRO A 135 -5.39 -9.52 -23.91
N GLU A 136 -4.65 -10.54 -23.47
CA GLU A 136 -5.16 -11.87 -23.14
C GLU A 136 -6.13 -11.89 -21.94
N VAL A 137 -6.11 -10.88 -21.06
CA VAL A 137 -7.04 -10.80 -19.92
C VAL A 137 -8.27 -9.94 -20.20
N LYS A 138 -8.46 -9.44 -21.42
CA LYS A 138 -9.56 -8.53 -21.78
C LYS A 138 -10.94 -9.05 -21.37
N ASP A 139 -11.22 -10.33 -21.60
CA ASP A 139 -12.52 -10.93 -21.26
C ASP A 139 -12.74 -11.03 -19.73
N GLN A 140 -11.65 -11.09 -18.95
CA GLN A 140 -11.69 -11.13 -17.49
C GLN A 140 -12.01 -9.74 -16.90
N LEU A 141 -11.68 -8.66 -17.61
CA LEU A 141 -11.91 -7.27 -17.16
C LEU A 141 -13.36 -6.79 -17.32
N VAL A 142 -14.21 -7.54 -18.04
CA VAL A 142 -15.60 -7.14 -18.34
C VAL A 142 -16.39 -6.82 -17.07
N LYS A 143 -16.18 -7.59 -15.99
CA LYS A 143 -16.86 -7.37 -14.71
C LYS A 143 -16.47 -6.02 -14.09
N ALA A 144 -15.17 -5.75 -13.97
CA ALA A 144 -14.66 -4.47 -13.50
C ALA A 144 -15.13 -3.30 -14.39
N SER A 145 -15.09 -3.44 -15.72
CA SER A 145 -15.57 -2.39 -16.66
C SER A 145 -17.05 -2.05 -16.44
N ASN A 146 -17.92 -3.05 -16.32
CA ASN A 146 -19.35 -2.83 -16.07
C ASN A 146 -19.61 -2.21 -14.68
N ALA A 147 -18.82 -2.60 -13.67
CA ALA A 147 -18.89 -2.02 -12.34
C ALA A 147 -18.51 -0.52 -12.38
N ILE A 148 -17.43 -0.16 -13.08
CA ILE A 148 -17.01 1.24 -13.26
C ILE A 148 -18.12 2.09 -13.89
N GLU A 149 -18.77 1.61 -14.95
CA GLU A 149 -19.90 2.32 -15.57
C GLU A 149 -21.05 2.52 -14.59
N THR A 150 -21.37 1.50 -13.80
CA THR A 150 -22.42 1.58 -12.77
C THR A 150 -22.05 2.61 -11.70
N ILE A 151 -20.80 2.63 -11.20
CA ILE A 151 -20.34 3.60 -10.20
C ILE A 151 -20.43 5.02 -10.74
N LYS A 152 -20.01 5.25 -11.99
CA LYS A 152 -20.07 6.57 -12.64
C LYS A 152 -21.50 7.09 -12.80
N ASN A 153 -22.45 6.19 -13.06
CA ASN A 153 -23.87 6.56 -13.28
C ASN A 153 -24.68 6.69 -11.98
N SER A 154 -24.38 5.86 -10.97
CA SER A 154 -25.15 5.76 -9.73
C SER A 154 -24.50 6.49 -8.54
N GLY A 155 -23.23 6.85 -8.66
CA GLY A 155 -22.44 7.47 -7.61
C GLY A 155 -21.81 6.47 -6.62
N PRO A 156 -21.09 6.98 -5.60
CA PRO A 156 -20.21 6.18 -4.75
C PRO A 156 -20.93 5.29 -3.72
N ASN A 157 -22.26 5.35 -3.64
CA ASN A 157 -23.05 4.58 -2.65
C ASN A 157 -23.71 3.33 -3.26
N VAL A 158 -23.31 2.94 -4.46
CA VAL A 158 -23.81 1.73 -5.15
C VAL A 158 -23.44 0.47 -4.35
N SER A 159 -24.39 -0.46 -4.22
CA SER A 159 -24.16 -1.70 -3.48
C SER A 159 -23.31 -2.71 -4.26
N GLN A 160 -22.61 -3.60 -3.55
CA GLN A 160 -21.87 -4.72 -4.18
C GLN A 160 -22.76 -5.57 -5.10
N SER A 161 -24.05 -5.72 -4.75
CA SER A 161 -25.00 -6.43 -5.60
C SER A 161 -25.25 -5.76 -6.93
N GLU A 162 -25.35 -4.44 -6.94
CA GLU A 162 -25.50 -3.66 -8.17
C GLU A 162 -24.21 -3.68 -9.02
N LEU A 163 -23.05 -3.84 -8.38
CA LEU A 163 -21.76 -4.00 -9.05
C LEU A 163 -21.47 -5.43 -9.56
N GLY A 164 -22.34 -6.40 -9.25
CA GLY A 164 -22.15 -7.79 -9.66
C GLY A 164 -21.17 -8.61 -8.79
N TYR A 165 -20.81 -8.12 -7.60
CA TYR A 165 -19.89 -8.77 -6.65
C TYR A 165 -20.60 -9.50 -5.51
N VAL A 166 -21.80 -10.06 -5.76
CA VAL A 166 -22.56 -10.80 -4.74
C VAL A 166 -21.85 -12.10 -4.35
N GLY A 167 -21.54 -12.26 -3.06
CA GLY A 167 -21.09 -13.53 -2.49
C GLY A 167 -19.62 -13.88 -2.67
N ASP A 168 -18.83 -12.94 -3.18
CA ASP A 168 -17.37 -13.01 -3.27
C ASP A 168 -16.68 -12.35 -2.07
#